data_AF-A0A1D7V491-F1
#
_entry.id   AF-A0A1D7V491-F1
#
_cell.length_a   1.000
_cell.length_b   1.000
_cell.length_c   1.000
_cell.angle_alpha   90.00
_cell.angle_beta   90.00
_cell.angle_gamma   90.00
#
_symmetry.space_group_name_H-M   'P 1'
#
loop_
_entity.id
_entity.type
_entity.pdbx_description
1 polymer ?
#
loop_
_entity_poly.entity_id
_entity_poly.type
_entity_poly.pdbx_seq_one_letter_code
_entity_poly.pdbx_strand_id
1 'polypeptide(L)' 'MAEVIKLRVRCHACSYMIEGSAKYGAGHYVAEGVDFEFVAIGKIETPKGKRVKAEITAICPNCGVKNKWTV' A
#
# COMPACT_ATOMS: atom_id res chain seq x y z
N MET A 1 3.85 17.97 7.49
CA MET A 1 4.43 17.32 6.30
C MET A 1 3.62 16.06 6.05
N ALA A 2 2.88 15.98 4.95
CA ALA A 2 2.12 14.76 4.62
C ALA A 2 3.11 13.73 4.07
N GLU A 3 3.24 12.59 4.73
CA GLU A 3 4.05 11.47 4.24
C GLU A 3 3.28 10.78 3.11
N VAL A 4 3.93 10.53 1.98
CA VAL A 4 3.28 9.88 0.83
C VAL A 4 3.74 8.43 0.76
N ILE A 5 2.80 7.49 0.91
CA ILE A 5 3.02 6.07 0.67
C ILE A 5 2.69 5.81 -0.80
N LYS A 6 3.68 5.37 -1.56
CA LYS A 6 3.49 4.94 -2.95
C LYS A 6 3.47 3.41 -2.98
N LEU A 7 2.38 2.84 -3.48
CA LEU A 7 2.21 1.42 -3.73
C LEU A 7 2.50 1.12 -5.20
N ARG A 8 3.38 0.14 -5.43
CA ARG A 8 3.61 -0.43 -6.76
C ARG A 8 3.77 -1.93 -6.63
N VAL A 9 2.68 -2.67 -6.84
CA VAL A 9 2.62 -4.13 -6.63
C VAL A 9 2.02 -4.82 -7.84
N ARG A 10 2.43 -6.06 -8.09
CA ARG A 10 1.85 -6.89 -9.16
C ARG A 10 0.73 -7.76 -8.61
N CYS A 11 -0.38 -7.81 -9.33
CA CYS A 11 -1.42 -8.80 -9.09
C CYS A 11 -0.85 -10.21 -9.29
N HIS A 12 -1.06 -11.11 -8.33
CA HIS A 12 -0.58 -12.49 -8.44
C HIS A 12 -1.30 -13.29 -9.53
N ALA A 13 -2.55 -12.91 -9.85
CA ALA A 13 -3.40 -13.67 -10.76
C ALA A 13 -3.20 -13.30 -12.24
N CYS A 14 -3.12 -12.00 -12.55
CA CYS A 14 -3.03 -11.52 -13.94
C CYS A 14 -1.74 -10.74 -14.26
N SER A 15 -0.81 -10.65 -13.31
CA SER A 15 0.43 -9.86 -13.43
C SER A 15 0.25 -8.36 -13.69
N TYR A 16 -1.00 -7.85 -13.65
CA TYR A 16 -1.30 -6.43 -13.81
C TYR A 16 -0.61 -5.59 -12.73
N MET A 17 -0.04 -4.46 -13.14
CA MET A 17 0.61 -3.52 -12.23
C MET A 17 -0.43 -2.66 -11.53
N ILE A 18 -0.52 -2.80 -10.22
CA ILE A 18 -1.39 -2.01 -9.35
C ILE A 18 -0.54 -0.89 -8.78
N GLU A 19 -0.84 0.33 -9.20
CA GLU A 19 -0.20 1.55 -8.74
C GLU A 19 -1.23 2.37 -7.98
N GLY A 20 -0.83 2.81 -6.79
CA GLY A 20 -1.66 3.64 -5.92
C GLY A 20 -0.76 4.53 -5.08
N SER A 21 -1.27 5.68 -4.67
CA SER A 21 -0.61 6.47 -3.64
C SER A 21 -1.60 6.91 -2.60
N ALA A 22 -1.17 6.83 -1.34
CA ALA A 22 -1.91 7.31 -0.20
C ALA A 22 -1.06 8.38 0.49
N LYS A 23 -1.61 9.59 0.60
CA LYS A 23 -1.04 10.63 1.46
C LYS A 23 -1.53 10.36 2.89
N TYR A 24 -0.60 10.29 3.85
CA TYR A 24 -0.90 10.17 5.26
C TYR A 24 -0.48 11.46 5.99
N GLY A 25 -1.45 12.13 6.60
CA GLY A 25 -1.31 13.28 7.50
C GLY A 25 -2.45 13.25 8.52
N ALA A 26 -2.40 14.09 9.57
CA ALA A 26 -3.41 14.12 10.63
C ALA A 26 -4.84 14.25 10.08
N GLY A 27 -5.51 13.11 9.88
CA GLY A 27 -6.92 13.00 9.52
C GLY A 27 -7.29 12.85 8.04
N HIS A 28 -6.35 12.76 7.08
CA HIS A 28 -6.71 12.70 5.65
C HIS A 28 -6.01 11.58 4.89
N TYR A 29 -6.79 10.61 4.40
CA TYR A 29 -6.42 9.60 3.39
C TYR A 29 -7.02 10.03 2.05
N VAL A 30 -6.18 10.27 1.05
CA VAL A 30 -6.62 10.52 -0.32
C VAL A 30 -5.91 9.49 -1.20
N ALA A 31 -6.67 8.49 -1.67
CA ALA A 31 -6.19 7.54 -2.64
C ALA A 31 -6.11 8.22 -4.02
N GLU A 32 -4.92 8.27 -4.60
CA GLU A 32 -4.75 8.54 -6.03
C GLU A 32 -4.39 7.20 -6.70
N GLY A 33 -5.30 6.65 -7.51
CA GLY A 33 -5.14 5.34 -8.18
C GLY A 33 -6.11 4.28 -7.67
N VAL A 34 -5.65 3.02 -7.63
CA VAL A 34 -6.46 1.91 -7.09
C VAL A 34 -6.61 2.08 -5.59
N ASP A 35 -7.83 2.00 -5.07
CA ASP A 35 -8.08 2.06 -3.63
C ASP A 35 -7.44 0.84 -2.94
N PHE A 36 -6.69 1.09 -1.86
CA PHE A 36 -6.00 0.05 -1.11
C PHE A 36 -6.10 0.30 0.38
N GLU A 37 -6.46 -0.75 1.11
CA GLU A 37 -6.45 -0.76 2.56
C GLU A 37 -5.01 -0.89 3.05
N PHE A 38 -4.57 0.04 3.89
CA PHE A 38 -3.26 0.02 4.53
C PHE A 38 -3.45 -0.14 6.04
N VAL A 39 -2.91 -1.22 6.59
CA VAL A 39 -2.93 -1.49 8.03
C VAL A 39 -1.49 -1.56 8.54
N ALA A 40 -1.11 -0.62 9.41
CA ALA A 40 0.19 -0.67 10.07
C ALA A 40 0.18 -1.79 11.11
N ILE A 41 0.98 -2.84 10.87
CA ILE A 41 1.08 -4.03 11.74
C ILE A 41 2.31 -4.00 12.65
N GLY A 42 3.17 -2.99 12.53
CA GLY A 42 4.30 -2.81 13.43
C GLY A 42 5.33 -1.82 12.92
N LYS A 43 6.48 -1.76 13.60
CA LYS A 43 7.66 -1.00 13.17
C LYS A 43 8.85 -1.96 13.15
N ILE A 44 9.61 -1.94 12.07
CA ILE A 44 10.87 -2.67 11.92
C ILE A 44 12.00 -1.66 12.08
N GLU A 45 12.87 -1.90 13.05
CA GLU A 45 14.13 -1.19 13.16
C GLU A 45 15.16 -1.86 12.25
N THR A 46 15.58 -1.13 11.22
CA THR A 46 16.70 -1.53 10.37
C THR A 46 17.90 -0.62 10.68
N PRO A 47 19.14 -1.04 10.40
CA PRO A 47 20.33 -0.18 10.56
C PRO A 47 20.25 1.14 9.76
N LYS A 48 19.34 1.23 8.78
CA LYS A 48 19.07 2.40 7.94
C LYS A 48 17.88 3.25 8.42
N GLY A 49 17.25 2.90 9.55
CA GLY A 49 16.13 3.63 10.15
C GLY A 49 14.90 2.79 10.48
N LYS A 50 13.85 3.45 10.98
CA LYS A 50 12.55 2.86 11.32
C LYS A 50 11.68 2.76 10.07
N ARG A 51 11.26 1.56 9.70
CA ARG A 51 10.25 1.32 8.65
C ARG A 51 8.97 0.81 9.27
N VAL A 52 7.82 1.25 8.77
CA VAL A 52 6.52 0.70 9.20
C VAL A 52 6.32 -0.63 8.51
N LYS A 53 6.07 -1.69 9.29
CA LYS A 53 5.58 -2.95 8.76
C LYS A 53 4.10 -2.77 8.47
N ALA A 54 3.66 -3.02 7.25
CA ALA A 54 2.31 -2.78 6.84
C ALA A 54 1.74 -3.97 6.06
N GLU A 55 0.46 -4.21 6.30
CA GLU A 55 -0.35 -5.09 5.49
C GLU A 55 -1.16 -4.24 4.52
N ILE A 56 -1.06 -4.57 3.24
CA ILE A 56 -1.69 -3.84 2.15
C ILE A 56 -2.63 -4.78 1.44
N THR A 57 -3.89 -4.38 1.31
CA THR A 57 -4.92 -5.14 0.60
C THR A 57 -5.50 -4.28 -0.51
N ALA A 58 -5.52 -4.78 -1.74
CA ALA A 58 -6.12 -4.07 -2.87
C ALA A 58 -6.84 -5.02 -3.82
N ILE A 59 -7.92 -4.54 -4.43
CA ILE A 59 -8.64 -5.26 -5.48
C ILE A 59 -7.98 -4.91 -6.82
N CYS A 60 -7.61 -5.93 -7.60
CA CYS A 60 -7.04 -5.68 -8.92
C CYS A 60 -8.12 -5.05 -9.84
N PRO A 61 -7.87 -3.87 -10.44
CA PRO A 61 -8.84 -3.24 -11.33
C PRO A 61 -9.02 -4.01 -12.64
N ASN A 62 -8.09 -4.90 -12.98
CA ASN A 62 -8.12 -5.66 -14.22
C ASN A 62 -8.91 -6.99 -14.09
N CYS A 63 -8.68 -7.75 -13.01
CA CYS A 63 -9.30 -9.08 -12.84
C CYS A 63 -10.24 -9.21 -11.63
N GLY A 64 -10.42 -8.15 -10.83
CA GLY A 64 -11.28 -8.16 -9.64
C GLY A 64 -10.75 -9.00 -8.47
N VAL A 65 -9.60 -9.64 -8.60
CA VAL A 65 -9.01 -10.47 -7.55
C VAL A 65 -8.50 -9.60 -6.40
N LYS A 66 -8.90 -9.95 -5.18
CA LYS A 66 -8.37 -9.35 -3.94
C LYS A 66 -6.95 -9.85 -3.71
N ASN A 67 -5.99 -8.93 -3.70
CA ASN A 67 -4.59 -9.22 -3.43
C ASN A 67 -4.20 -8.66 -2.07
N LYS A 68 -3.27 -9.36 -1.41
CA LYS A 68 -2.77 -9.02 -0.08
C LYS A 68 -1.25 -9.09 -0.09
N TRP A 69 -0.58 -8.04 0.37
CA TRP A 69 0.87 -7.96 0.46
C TRP A 69 1.30 -7.49 1.85
N THR A 70 2.48 -7.95 2.28
CA THR A 70 3.10 -7.50 3.53
C THR A 70 4.41 -6.82 3.19
N VAL A 71 4.58 -5.57 3.66
CA VAL A 71 5.75 -4.71 3.41
C VAL A 71 6.42 -4.35 4.72
#